data_AF-A0A0G1BLK0-F1
#
_entry.id   AF-A0A0G1BLK0-F1
#
_cell.length_a   1.000
_cell.length_b   1.000
_cell.length_c   1.000
_cell.angle_alpha   90.00
_cell.angle_beta   90.00
_cell.angle_gamma   90.00
#
_symmetry.space_group_name_H-M   'P 1'
#
loop_
_entity.id
_entity.type
_entity.pdbx_description
1 polymer ?
#
loop_
_entity_poly.entity_id
_entity_poly.type
_entity_poly.pdbx_seq_one_letter_code
_entity_poly.pdbx_strand_id
1 'polypeptide(L)'
;MGIIVNRFNLAEPPHAHGPEDGLGLFGLPLWLGNWVLVILWAIPFWWYYFQRRKNLKTITDAEENKDERVKLSSYFLNIILLSVLLGIVFIYILPNRFLSRLQGRELPGSSGMVIDEHEETMPGSLYHEETQVKEGVAVNLNVTPVPFKIGQIQKFDFFVNRKPGNVPILFSELEIEHAKLMHVIGVRSDMNEFLHIHPDTTSSAGILSVNYTFGKPGLYKLWSEIKTGGINHSFGHPEISVQGDGEKEKKQVSFARNIVIDNYQVSLIMDEPVARGHEHDLTFDIHTLTGKEVDTENYLDAKMHLTVIKDDWKQFIHTHPGSGGVGHGHTLNFIKEARANGGGHEEDSDVIHGINFRVVFPEAGLYKAFAQFRPQGSDLPQDEALTVAFWIEVKEKAPGAISAWWWLLISSLAAIAILSWGVRKYLQVKV
;
A
#
# COMPACT_ATOMS: atom_id res chain seq x y z
N MET A 1 -1.31 45.05 -25.23
CA MET A 1 -0.91 45.98 -24.14
C MET A 1 -1.46 45.38 -22.86
N GLY A 2 -0.70 44.78 -21.93
CA GLY A 2 0.68 44.98 -21.55
C GLY A 2 0.72 45.66 -20.17
N ILE A 3 1.31 44.95 -19.18
CA ILE A 3 1.88 45.45 -17.91
C ILE A 3 0.77 45.81 -16.86
N ILE A 4 0.67 45.28 -15.64
CA ILE A 4 1.65 45.20 -14.53
C ILE A 4 1.18 44.15 -13.52
N VAL A 5 1.89 43.02 -13.36
CA VAL A 5 2.22 42.44 -12.03
C VAL A 5 3.52 41.64 -12.21
N ASN A 6 4.64 42.29 -11.94
CA ASN A 6 5.94 41.63 -11.76
C ASN A 6 6.63 42.38 -10.62
N ARG A 7 6.37 41.99 -9.36
CA ARG A 7 7.06 42.60 -8.20
C ARG A 7 7.03 41.82 -6.88
N PHE A 8 6.85 40.50 -6.88
CA PHE A 8 7.31 39.65 -5.76
C PHE A 8 7.76 38.30 -6.32
N ASN A 9 9.04 38.22 -6.64
CA ASN A 9 9.69 37.12 -7.35
C ASN A 9 9.97 35.93 -6.39
N LEU A 10 8.94 35.13 -6.07
CA LEU A 10 9.07 33.86 -5.34
C LEU A 10 8.09 32.79 -5.86
N ALA A 11 8.12 32.52 -7.16
CA ALA A 11 7.52 31.31 -7.72
C ALA A 11 8.52 30.71 -8.72
N GLU A 12 9.21 29.65 -8.31
CA GLU A 12 9.82 28.74 -9.28
C GLU A 12 8.69 28.05 -10.06
N PRO A 13 8.87 27.79 -11.38
CA PRO A 13 7.89 27.07 -12.17
C PRO A 13 7.67 25.65 -11.59
N PRO A 14 6.49 25.05 -11.78
CA PRO A 14 6.25 23.66 -11.39
C PRO A 14 7.22 22.77 -12.17
N HIS A 15 8.21 22.22 -11.48
CA HIS A 15 9.13 21.24 -12.03
C HIS A 15 8.31 19.96 -12.26
N ALA A 16 8.23 19.53 -13.52
CA ALA A 16 7.69 18.23 -13.87
C ALA A 16 8.58 17.15 -13.25
N HIS A 17 8.04 16.31 -12.37
CA HIS A 17 8.68 15.07 -11.98
C HIS A 17 8.57 14.09 -13.16
N GLY A 18 9.44 14.25 -14.16
CA GLY A 18 9.85 13.13 -15.00
C GLY A 18 10.56 12.07 -14.14
N PRO A 19 10.71 10.83 -14.64
CA PRO A 19 11.50 9.82 -13.95
C PRO A 19 12.88 10.40 -13.67
N GLU A 20 13.37 10.30 -12.42
CA GLU A 20 14.68 10.82 -12.05
C GLU A 20 15.75 10.26 -13.00
N ASP A 21 16.28 11.13 -13.85
CA ASP A 21 17.43 10.83 -14.68
C ASP A 21 18.64 10.57 -13.77
N GLY A 22 18.86 9.29 -13.45
CA GLY A 22 20.21 8.74 -13.41
C GLY A 22 20.90 8.62 -12.05
N LEU A 23 20.20 8.44 -10.93
CA LEU A 23 20.88 8.05 -9.68
C LEU A 23 21.07 6.53 -9.61
N GLY A 24 22.31 6.09 -9.83
CA GLY A 24 22.78 4.74 -9.55
C GLY A 24 23.02 4.51 -8.05
N LEU A 25 23.61 3.35 -7.73
CA LEU A 25 23.94 2.93 -6.37
C LEU A 25 24.66 4.07 -5.61
N PHE A 26 24.18 4.40 -4.40
CA PHE A 26 24.66 5.51 -3.54
C PHE A 26 24.33 6.94 -4.00
N GLY A 27 23.35 7.16 -4.88
CA GLY A 27 22.96 8.52 -5.30
C GLY A 27 24.01 9.18 -6.21
N LEU A 28 24.84 8.38 -6.87
CA LEU A 28 25.79 8.84 -7.87
C LEU A 28 25.22 8.65 -9.27
N PRO A 29 25.61 9.46 -10.28
CA PRO A 29 25.25 9.20 -11.66
C PRO A 29 25.50 7.73 -12.05
N LEU A 30 24.61 7.09 -12.81
CA LEU A 30 24.74 5.67 -13.23
C LEU A 30 26.11 5.34 -13.83
N TRP A 31 26.72 6.29 -14.53
CA TRP A 31 28.08 6.14 -15.05
C TRP A 31 29.12 6.06 -13.93
N LEU A 32 28.98 6.82 -12.83
CA LEU A 32 29.91 6.87 -11.70
C LEU A 32 29.75 5.69 -10.72
N GLY A 33 28.51 5.32 -10.36
CA GLY A 33 28.24 4.35 -9.29
C GLY A 33 28.87 2.96 -9.53
N ASN A 34 28.88 2.52 -10.78
CA ASN A 34 29.46 1.22 -11.16
C ASN A 34 30.99 1.23 -11.16
N TRP A 35 31.62 2.35 -11.55
CA TRP A 35 33.07 2.49 -11.47
C TRP A 35 33.56 2.53 -10.02
N VAL A 36 32.79 3.10 -9.10
CA VAL A 36 33.15 3.11 -7.67
C VAL A 36 33.34 1.68 -7.14
N LEU A 37 32.46 0.74 -7.53
CA LEU A 37 32.60 -0.66 -7.13
C LEU A 37 33.85 -1.32 -7.74
N VAL A 38 34.13 -1.07 -9.03
CA VAL A 38 35.34 -1.62 -9.66
C VAL A 38 36.61 -1.06 -9.00
N ILE A 39 36.62 0.24 -8.71
CA ILE A 39 37.75 0.96 -8.11
C ILE A 39 38.01 0.50 -6.67
N LEU A 40 36.94 0.39 -5.86
CA LEU A 40 37.04 -0.01 -4.45
C LEU A 40 37.67 -1.41 -4.31
N TRP A 41 37.37 -2.31 -5.25
CA TRP A 41 37.90 -3.66 -5.23
C TRP A 41 39.26 -3.77 -5.93
N ALA A 42 39.54 -3.03 -7.01
CA ALA A 42 40.79 -3.18 -7.77
C ALA A 42 41.98 -2.41 -7.18
N ILE A 43 41.78 -1.21 -6.62
CA ILE A 43 42.87 -0.35 -6.14
C ILE A 43 43.75 -1.03 -5.07
N PRO A 44 43.19 -1.72 -4.04
CA PRO A 44 44.00 -2.36 -3.01
C PRO A 44 44.97 -3.42 -3.55
N PHE A 45 44.54 -4.20 -4.57
CA PHE A 45 45.38 -5.21 -5.19
C PHE A 45 46.49 -4.61 -6.04
N TRP A 46 46.17 -3.56 -6.82
CA TRP A 46 47.18 -2.83 -7.58
C TRP A 46 48.20 -2.15 -6.67
N TRP A 47 47.74 -1.55 -5.56
CA TRP A 47 48.62 -0.97 -4.54
C TRP A 47 49.57 -2.03 -3.95
N TYR A 48 49.04 -3.19 -3.55
CA TYR A 48 49.83 -4.31 -3.05
C TYR A 48 50.87 -4.79 -4.08
N TYR A 49 50.47 -4.93 -5.34
CA TYR A 49 51.36 -5.31 -6.43
C TYR A 49 52.52 -4.32 -6.61
N PHE A 50 52.22 -3.03 -6.65
CA PHE A 50 53.26 -2.00 -6.79
C PHE A 50 54.19 -1.94 -5.59
N GLN A 51 53.67 -2.13 -4.38
CA GLN A 51 54.48 -2.18 -3.17
C GLN A 51 55.44 -3.38 -3.20
N ARG A 52 54.94 -4.57 -3.56
CA ARG A 52 55.78 -5.77 -3.68
C ARG A 52 56.82 -5.66 -4.79
N ARG A 53 56.46 -5.05 -5.92
CA ARG A 53 57.40 -4.77 -7.03
C ARG A 53 58.53 -3.82 -6.62
N LYS A 54 58.26 -2.83 -5.76
CA LYS A 54 59.30 -1.94 -5.21
C LYS A 54 60.26 -2.72 -4.31
N ASN A 55 59.73 -3.54 -3.40
CA ASN A 55 60.53 -4.35 -2.48
C ASN A 55 61.41 -5.39 -3.19
N LEU A 56 60.97 -5.91 -4.35
CA LEU A 56 61.77 -6.84 -5.17
C LEU A 56 63.04 -6.23 -5.77
N LYS A 57 63.14 -4.90 -5.85
CA LYS A 57 64.36 -4.22 -6.33
C LYS A 57 65.46 -4.16 -5.28
N THR A 58 65.15 -4.43 -4.02
CA THR A 58 66.09 -4.36 -2.90
C THR A 58 66.63 -5.72 -2.47
N ILE A 59 66.19 -6.82 -3.10
CA ILE A 59 66.64 -8.18 -2.80
C ILE A 59 67.94 -8.48 -3.57
N THR A 60 69.00 -8.82 -2.85
CA THR A 60 70.35 -9.10 -3.39
C THR A 60 70.57 -10.56 -3.79
N ASP A 61 69.81 -11.51 -3.23
CA ASP A 61 69.94 -12.94 -3.53
C ASP A 61 69.29 -13.31 -4.86
N ALA A 62 70.08 -13.88 -5.77
CA ALA A 62 69.70 -14.11 -7.16
C ALA A 62 68.60 -15.18 -7.34
N GLU A 63 68.61 -16.23 -6.52
CA GLU A 63 67.61 -17.32 -6.58
C GLU A 63 66.27 -16.88 -5.98
N GLU A 64 66.28 -16.23 -4.81
CA GLU A 64 65.07 -15.68 -4.17
C GLU A 64 64.43 -14.59 -5.04
N ASN A 65 65.24 -13.73 -5.68
CA ASN A 65 64.75 -12.71 -6.61
C ASN A 65 64.09 -13.33 -7.86
N LYS A 66 64.58 -14.48 -8.33
CA LYS A 66 64.00 -15.18 -9.48
C LYS A 66 62.62 -15.77 -9.15
N ASP A 67 62.49 -16.46 -8.03
CA ASP A 67 61.21 -17.06 -7.60
C ASP A 67 60.14 -16.01 -7.30
N GLU A 68 60.51 -14.94 -6.62
CA GLU A 68 59.57 -13.86 -6.33
C GLU A 68 59.16 -13.07 -7.59
N ARG A 69 60.03 -12.98 -8.62
CA ARG A 69 59.64 -12.41 -9.93
C ARG A 69 58.61 -13.26 -10.65
N VAL A 70 58.71 -14.59 -10.60
CA VAL A 70 57.72 -15.49 -11.19
C VAL A 70 56.38 -15.33 -10.48
N LYS A 71 56.37 -15.31 -9.14
CA LYS A 71 55.16 -15.04 -8.36
C LYS A 71 54.57 -13.66 -8.67
N LEU A 72 55.40 -12.62 -8.74
CA LEU A 72 54.96 -11.26 -9.08
C LEU A 72 54.29 -11.22 -10.46
N SER A 73 54.84 -11.93 -11.45
CA SER A 73 54.22 -12.06 -12.78
C SER A 73 52.86 -12.77 -12.73
N SER A 74 52.71 -13.81 -11.91
CA SER A 74 51.42 -14.47 -11.72
C SER A 74 50.38 -13.58 -11.05
N TYR A 75 50.76 -12.78 -10.03
CA TYR A 75 49.87 -11.82 -9.39
C TYR A 75 49.43 -10.73 -10.36
N PHE A 76 50.34 -10.24 -11.21
CA PHE A 76 50.00 -9.27 -12.24
C PHE A 76 48.89 -9.79 -13.17
N LEU A 77 49.04 -11.02 -13.67
CA LEU A 77 48.07 -11.63 -14.56
C LEU A 77 46.71 -11.81 -13.86
N ASN A 78 46.71 -12.30 -12.63
CA ASN A 78 45.49 -12.51 -11.84
C ASN A 78 44.76 -11.20 -11.52
N ILE A 79 45.48 -10.14 -11.18
CA ILE A 79 44.90 -8.81 -10.88
C ILE A 79 44.30 -8.18 -12.14
N ILE A 80 44.94 -8.37 -13.30
CA ILE A 80 44.38 -7.95 -14.59
C ILE A 80 43.09 -8.72 -14.89
N LEU A 81 43.10 -10.05 -14.79
CA LEU A 81 41.93 -10.90 -15.04
C LEU A 81 40.77 -10.51 -14.11
N LEU A 82 41.04 -10.27 -12.83
CA LEU A 82 40.04 -9.82 -11.86
C LEU A 82 39.49 -8.43 -12.20
N SER A 83 40.35 -7.49 -12.58
CA SER A 83 39.94 -6.13 -12.97
C SER A 83 39.05 -6.15 -14.23
N VAL A 84 39.39 -7.00 -15.21
CA VAL A 84 38.58 -7.20 -16.42
C VAL A 84 37.25 -7.86 -16.07
N LEU A 85 37.23 -8.89 -15.23
CA LEU A 85 36.00 -9.55 -14.77
C LEU A 85 35.06 -8.56 -14.06
N LEU A 86 35.60 -7.76 -13.14
CA LEU A 86 34.84 -6.73 -12.42
C LEU A 86 34.29 -5.68 -13.39
N GLY A 87 35.09 -5.25 -14.37
CA GLY A 87 34.62 -4.35 -15.42
C GLY A 87 33.48 -4.95 -16.24
N ILE A 88 33.62 -6.20 -16.69
CA ILE A 88 32.58 -6.90 -17.45
C ILE A 88 31.30 -7.03 -16.62
N VAL A 89 31.38 -7.41 -15.35
CA VAL A 89 30.20 -7.62 -14.51
C VAL A 89 29.50 -6.30 -14.18
N PHE A 90 30.24 -5.32 -13.67
CA PHE A 90 29.65 -4.10 -13.09
C PHE A 90 29.45 -2.98 -14.10
N ILE A 91 30.25 -2.90 -15.17
CA ILE A 91 30.15 -1.84 -16.18
C ILE A 91 29.36 -2.30 -17.40
N TYR A 92 29.41 -3.60 -17.73
CA TYR A 92 28.73 -4.12 -18.92
C TYR A 92 27.48 -4.95 -18.59
N ILE A 93 27.60 -6.07 -17.86
CA ILE A 93 26.49 -7.02 -17.67
C ILE A 93 25.36 -6.44 -16.81
N LEU A 94 25.68 -5.89 -15.63
CA LEU A 94 24.66 -5.36 -14.72
C LEU A 94 23.90 -4.17 -15.32
N PRO A 95 24.58 -3.17 -15.93
CA PRO A 95 23.89 -2.06 -16.58
C PRO A 95 23.06 -2.50 -17.78
N ASN A 96 23.58 -3.38 -18.65
CA ASN A 96 22.78 -3.88 -19.77
C ASN A 96 21.59 -4.73 -19.33
N ARG A 97 21.70 -5.53 -18.27
CA ARG A 97 20.56 -6.29 -17.73
C ARG A 97 19.52 -5.39 -17.06
N PHE A 98 19.97 -4.29 -16.48
CA PHE A 98 19.09 -3.29 -15.91
C PHE A 98 18.37 -2.49 -17.01
N LEU A 99 19.10 -2.04 -18.03
CA LEU A 99 18.58 -1.31 -19.18
C LEU A 99 17.69 -2.18 -20.09
N SER A 100 18.00 -3.46 -20.29
CA SER A 100 17.17 -4.37 -21.07
C SER A 100 15.85 -4.70 -20.37
N ARG A 101 15.80 -4.67 -19.03
CA ARG A 101 14.54 -4.72 -18.27
C ARG A 101 13.71 -3.44 -18.40
N LEU A 102 14.36 -2.29 -18.62
CA LEU A 102 13.68 -1.02 -18.89
C LEU A 102 13.19 -0.94 -20.35
N GLN A 103 13.94 -1.48 -21.31
CA GLN A 103 13.61 -1.49 -22.75
C GLN A 103 12.64 -2.62 -23.16
N GLY A 104 12.53 -3.70 -22.37
CA GLY A 104 11.51 -4.74 -22.56
C GLY A 104 10.07 -4.29 -22.22
N ARG A 105 9.89 -3.04 -21.78
CA ARG A 105 8.62 -2.34 -21.87
C ARG A 105 8.52 -1.77 -23.29
N GLU A 106 7.81 -2.46 -24.18
CA GLU A 106 7.34 -1.83 -25.42
C GLU A 106 6.43 -0.65 -25.03
N LEU A 107 6.94 0.56 -25.19
CA LEU A 107 6.15 1.78 -25.21
C LEU A 107 5.38 1.80 -26.54
N PRO A 108 4.04 1.94 -26.55
CA PRO A 108 3.32 2.21 -27.78
C PRO A 108 3.74 3.59 -28.31
N GLY A 109 4.44 3.56 -29.43
CA GLY A 109 4.56 4.57 -30.49
C GLY A 109 4.36 6.05 -30.13
N SER A 110 5.47 6.78 -30.07
CA SER A 110 5.49 8.18 -30.46
C SER A 110 5.28 8.29 -31.98
N SER A 111 4.05 8.55 -32.41
CA SER A 111 3.74 9.08 -33.73
C SER A 111 2.70 10.16 -33.53
N GLY A 112 3.07 11.40 -33.88
CA GLY A 112 2.28 12.59 -33.63
C GLY A 112 0.87 12.45 -34.19
N MET A 113 -0.10 12.38 -33.29
CA MET A 113 -1.50 12.65 -33.55
C MET A 113 -2.04 13.28 -32.27
N VAL A 114 -2.59 14.48 -32.40
CA VAL A 114 -3.27 15.19 -31.31
C VAL A 114 -4.48 14.33 -30.94
N ILE A 115 -4.44 13.70 -29.76
CA ILE A 115 -5.56 12.97 -29.18
C ILE A 115 -5.85 13.66 -27.85
N ASP A 116 -7.09 14.13 -27.73
CA ASP A 116 -7.67 14.74 -26.53
C ASP A 116 -7.45 13.86 -25.28
N GLU A 117 -7.29 14.52 -24.14
CA GLU A 117 -7.21 13.91 -22.81
C GLU A 117 -8.48 13.09 -22.51
N HIS A 118 -8.44 11.80 -22.84
CA HIS A 118 -9.30 10.81 -22.21
C HIS A 118 -8.44 9.85 -21.40
N GLU A 119 -8.56 10.01 -20.09
CA GLU A 119 -8.03 9.18 -19.02
C GLU A 119 -8.44 7.71 -19.23
N GLU A 120 -7.56 6.88 -19.78
CA GLU A 120 -7.75 5.43 -19.86
C GLU A 120 -7.69 4.84 -18.45
N THR A 121 -8.87 4.70 -17.82
CA THR A 121 -9.08 4.09 -16.51
C THR A 121 -9.10 2.56 -16.64
N MET A 122 -8.02 1.92 -16.18
CA MET A 122 -7.98 0.47 -15.90
C MET A 122 -8.86 0.16 -14.66
N PRO A 123 -9.39 -1.08 -14.49
CA PRO A 123 -10.52 -1.35 -13.60
C PRO A 123 -10.11 -1.29 -12.13
N GLY A 124 -10.26 -0.10 -11.54
CA GLY A 124 -10.28 0.16 -10.11
C GLY A 124 -11.58 0.89 -9.77
N SER A 125 -12.04 0.79 -8.53
CA SER A 125 -13.19 1.57 -8.07
C SER A 125 -12.98 3.06 -8.36
N LEU A 126 -14.02 3.81 -8.74
CA LEU A 126 -13.99 5.25 -9.00
C LEU A 126 -14.76 5.99 -7.91
N TYR A 127 -14.09 6.89 -7.20
CA TYR A 127 -14.71 7.74 -6.20
C TYR A 127 -15.20 9.07 -6.78
N HIS A 128 -16.42 9.46 -6.41
CA HIS A 128 -17.01 10.74 -6.77
C HIS A 128 -17.74 11.35 -5.58
N GLU A 129 -17.72 12.68 -5.42
CA GLU A 129 -18.75 13.35 -4.63
C GLU A 129 -19.99 13.57 -5.50
N GLU A 130 -21.16 13.13 -5.04
CA GLU A 130 -22.44 13.21 -5.78
C GLU A 130 -22.64 14.60 -6.40
N THR A 131 -22.38 15.65 -5.62
CA THR A 131 -22.61 17.06 -6.01
C THR A 131 -21.67 17.55 -7.12
N GLN A 132 -20.54 16.86 -7.31
CA GLN A 132 -19.50 17.21 -8.26
C GLN A 132 -19.68 16.52 -9.62
N VAL A 133 -20.47 15.46 -9.71
CA VAL A 133 -20.71 14.75 -10.98
C VAL A 133 -21.58 15.60 -11.92
N LYS A 134 -20.99 16.05 -13.04
CA LYS A 134 -21.69 16.85 -14.07
C LYS A 134 -22.03 16.05 -15.32
N GLU A 135 -21.28 14.98 -15.60
CA GLU A 135 -21.45 14.09 -16.75
C GLU A 135 -21.15 12.64 -16.33
N GLY A 136 -21.75 11.67 -17.01
CA GLY A 136 -21.52 10.24 -16.73
C GLY A 136 -22.45 9.66 -15.67
N VAL A 137 -22.05 8.53 -15.09
CA VAL A 137 -22.82 7.81 -14.05
C VAL A 137 -22.86 8.62 -12.76
N ALA A 138 -24.04 8.78 -12.18
CA ALA A 138 -24.22 9.41 -10.88
C ALA A 138 -25.28 8.66 -10.05
N VAL A 139 -25.18 8.79 -8.73
CA VAL A 139 -26.21 8.35 -7.79
C VAL A 139 -26.67 9.56 -7.00
N ASN A 140 -27.94 9.93 -7.13
CA ASN A 140 -28.53 11.04 -6.38
C ASN A 140 -29.31 10.55 -5.17
N LEU A 141 -28.99 11.06 -3.98
CA LEU A 141 -29.67 10.67 -2.74
C LEU A 141 -30.83 11.60 -2.41
N ASN A 142 -32.02 11.03 -2.20
CA ASN A 142 -33.16 11.70 -1.62
C ASN A 142 -33.62 10.97 -0.34
N VAL A 143 -33.77 11.70 0.76
CA VAL A 143 -34.19 11.12 2.05
C VAL A 143 -35.46 11.79 2.53
N THR A 144 -36.44 11.01 2.96
CA THR A 144 -37.73 11.51 3.47
C THR A 144 -38.19 10.74 4.71
N PRO A 145 -38.97 11.38 5.61
CA PRO A 145 -39.35 12.80 5.61
C PRO A 145 -38.28 13.70 6.26
N VAL A 146 -38.35 15.00 5.93
CA VAL A 146 -37.57 16.06 6.61
C VAL A 146 -38.43 16.76 7.69
N PRO A 147 -37.85 17.21 8.82
CA PRO A 147 -36.46 16.99 9.24
C PRO A 147 -36.22 15.52 9.64
N PHE A 148 -34.98 15.04 9.47
CA PHE A 148 -34.60 13.68 9.85
C PHE A 148 -34.54 13.55 11.37
N LYS A 149 -35.16 12.50 11.92
CA LYS A 149 -35.24 12.30 13.36
C LYS A 149 -34.93 10.87 13.76
N ILE A 150 -34.31 10.71 14.93
CA ILE A 150 -34.12 9.39 15.54
C ILE A 150 -35.46 8.67 15.77
N GLY A 151 -35.44 7.35 15.69
CA GLY A 151 -36.62 6.50 15.95
C GLY A 151 -37.76 6.62 14.92
N GLN A 152 -37.62 7.51 13.94
CA GLN A 152 -38.54 7.62 12.82
C GLN A 152 -37.98 6.83 11.65
N ILE A 153 -38.84 6.14 10.89
CA ILE A 153 -38.41 5.49 9.65
C ILE A 153 -38.11 6.57 8.61
N GLN A 154 -36.87 6.61 8.12
CA GLN A 154 -36.47 7.39 6.96
C GLN A 154 -36.41 6.48 5.73
N LYS A 155 -37.05 6.93 4.65
CA LYS A 155 -36.93 6.32 3.34
C LYS A 155 -35.80 6.99 2.58
N PHE A 156 -34.80 6.20 2.20
CA PHE A 156 -33.68 6.59 1.36
C PHE A 156 -33.97 6.11 -0.06
N ASP A 157 -34.06 7.04 -1.00
CA ASP A 157 -34.23 6.76 -2.42
C ASP A 157 -32.93 7.19 -3.14
N PHE A 158 -32.24 6.20 -3.71
CA PHE A 158 -31.01 6.37 -4.48
C PHE A 158 -31.35 6.31 -5.96
N PHE A 159 -31.22 7.45 -6.65
CA PHE A 159 -31.48 7.55 -8.08
C PHE A 159 -30.19 7.39 -8.88
N VAL A 160 -29.98 6.20 -9.43
CA VAL A 160 -28.89 5.86 -10.32
C VAL A 160 -29.22 6.34 -11.73
N ASN A 161 -28.42 7.27 -12.25
CA ASN A 161 -28.70 7.97 -13.49
C ASN A 161 -27.44 8.34 -14.28
N ARG A 162 -27.65 8.84 -15.51
CA ARG A 162 -26.63 9.45 -16.34
C ARG A 162 -26.85 10.96 -16.42
N LYS A 163 -25.84 11.73 -16.02
CA LYS A 163 -25.77 13.18 -16.17
C LYS A 163 -25.28 13.56 -17.58
N PRO A 164 -25.65 14.74 -18.11
CA PRO A 164 -26.44 15.80 -17.46
C PRO A 164 -27.97 15.59 -17.53
N GLY A 165 -28.45 14.64 -18.35
CA GLY A 165 -29.88 14.46 -18.63
C GLY A 165 -30.72 13.84 -17.50
N ASN A 166 -30.09 13.36 -16.43
CA ASN A 166 -30.74 12.57 -15.38
C ASN A 166 -31.49 11.36 -15.94
N VAL A 167 -30.93 10.73 -16.97
CA VAL A 167 -31.54 9.55 -17.60
C VAL A 167 -31.33 8.36 -16.67
N PRO A 168 -32.39 7.65 -16.23
CA PRO A 168 -32.24 6.49 -15.36
C PRO A 168 -31.33 5.42 -15.98
N ILE A 169 -30.45 4.84 -15.18
CA ILE A 169 -29.75 3.59 -15.55
C ILE A 169 -30.68 2.43 -15.18
N LEU A 170 -30.92 1.52 -16.12
CA LEU A 170 -31.80 0.37 -15.86
C LEU A 170 -31.10 -0.62 -14.93
N PHE A 171 -31.86 -1.32 -14.08
CA PHE A 171 -31.29 -2.33 -13.17
C PHE A 171 -30.57 -3.47 -13.91
N SER A 172 -30.94 -3.75 -15.15
CA SER A 172 -30.25 -4.72 -16.02
C SER A 172 -28.84 -4.27 -16.46
N GLU A 173 -28.50 -3.00 -16.28
CA GLU A 173 -27.17 -2.44 -16.55
C GLU A 173 -26.32 -2.36 -15.28
N LEU A 174 -26.89 -2.70 -14.12
CA LEU A 174 -26.18 -2.80 -12.85
C LEU A 174 -25.73 -4.24 -12.63
N GLU A 175 -24.54 -4.39 -12.10
CA GLU A 175 -23.96 -5.68 -11.75
C GLU A 175 -24.12 -5.95 -10.27
N ILE A 176 -24.40 -7.21 -9.92
CA ILE A 176 -24.43 -7.65 -8.53
C ILE A 176 -22.99 -7.75 -8.04
N GLU A 177 -22.68 -7.03 -6.97
CA GLU A 177 -21.45 -7.16 -6.21
C GLU A 177 -21.84 -7.61 -4.80
N HIS A 178 -21.20 -8.66 -4.29
CA HIS A 178 -21.45 -9.18 -2.94
C HIS A 178 -22.97 -9.38 -2.64
N ALA A 179 -23.62 -10.13 -3.51
CA ALA A 179 -25.05 -10.45 -3.49
C ALA A 179 -26.05 -9.27 -3.61
N LYS A 180 -25.59 -8.00 -3.72
CA LYS A 180 -26.47 -6.83 -3.80
C LYS A 180 -26.13 -5.96 -5.01
N LEU A 181 -27.09 -5.14 -5.45
CA LEU A 181 -26.87 -4.16 -6.53
C LEU A 181 -26.24 -2.86 -6.02
N MET A 182 -26.38 -2.59 -4.73
CA MET A 182 -25.88 -1.38 -4.10
C MET A 182 -25.52 -1.65 -2.64
N HIS A 183 -24.34 -1.16 -2.25
CA HIS A 183 -23.94 -1.06 -0.85
C HIS A 183 -24.01 0.40 -0.42
N VAL A 184 -24.67 0.67 0.70
CA VAL A 184 -24.70 2.01 1.29
C VAL A 184 -24.05 1.93 2.65
N ILE A 185 -22.97 2.68 2.81
CA ILE A 185 -22.23 2.77 4.06
C ILE A 185 -22.38 4.18 4.63
N GLY A 186 -22.55 4.29 5.94
CA GLY A 186 -22.58 5.57 6.60
C GLY A 186 -21.92 5.53 7.97
N VAL A 187 -21.41 6.68 8.40
CA VAL A 187 -20.85 6.88 9.74
C VAL A 187 -21.37 8.18 10.34
N ARG A 188 -21.58 8.19 11.65
CA ARG A 188 -21.75 9.44 12.41
C ARG A 188 -20.42 10.17 12.52
N SER A 189 -20.46 11.47 12.74
CA SER A 189 -19.27 12.30 12.68
C SER A 189 -18.18 11.98 13.71
N ASP A 190 -18.57 11.37 14.82
CA ASP A 190 -17.67 10.87 15.85
C ASP A 190 -17.14 9.46 15.59
N MET A 191 -17.51 8.85 14.45
CA MET A 191 -17.17 7.50 14.01
C MET A 191 -17.71 6.39 14.92
N ASN A 192 -18.62 6.69 15.84
CA ASN A 192 -19.14 5.71 16.80
C ASN A 192 -20.36 4.95 16.29
N GLU A 193 -21.11 5.53 15.35
CA GLU A 193 -22.21 4.85 14.67
C GLU A 193 -21.77 4.48 13.26
N PHE A 194 -22.08 3.26 12.84
CA PHE A 194 -21.81 2.72 11.51
C PHE A 194 -23.09 2.07 11.00
N LEU A 195 -23.40 2.28 9.72
CA LEU A 195 -24.48 1.60 9.03
C LEU A 195 -23.95 1.04 7.73
N HIS A 196 -24.40 -0.16 7.39
CA HIS A 196 -24.17 -0.80 6.10
C HIS A 196 -25.50 -1.41 5.68
N ILE A 197 -26.16 -0.79 4.70
CA ILE A 197 -27.50 -1.14 4.25
C ILE A 197 -27.51 -1.39 2.75
N HIS A 198 -28.47 -2.18 2.27
CA HIS A 198 -28.56 -2.60 0.86
C HIS A 198 -29.91 -2.21 0.28
N PRO A 199 -29.98 -1.11 -0.50
CA PRO A 199 -31.21 -0.72 -1.18
C PRO A 199 -31.72 -1.74 -2.18
N ASP A 200 -33.04 -1.94 -2.20
CA ASP A 200 -33.73 -2.84 -3.12
C ASP A 200 -34.27 -2.07 -4.33
N THR A 201 -34.40 -2.76 -5.47
CA THR A 201 -34.99 -2.18 -6.68
C THR A 201 -36.46 -1.79 -6.46
N THR A 202 -36.88 -0.65 -6.99
CA THR A 202 -38.28 -0.25 -7.00
C THR A 202 -38.96 -0.49 -8.35
N SER A 203 -40.26 -0.19 -8.46
CA SER A 203 -40.97 -0.15 -9.74
C SER A 203 -40.52 1.00 -10.65
N SER A 204 -39.81 1.99 -10.11
CA SER A 204 -39.31 3.13 -10.86
C SER A 204 -37.89 2.84 -11.34
N ALA A 205 -37.65 3.00 -12.64
CA ALA A 205 -36.33 2.75 -13.23
C ALA A 205 -35.23 3.58 -12.55
N GLY A 206 -34.11 2.94 -12.25
CA GLY A 206 -32.93 3.57 -11.64
C GLY A 206 -33.10 3.96 -10.17
N ILE A 207 -34.25 3.72 -9.54
CA ILE A 207 -34.45 4.04 -8.12
C ILE A 207 -34.32 2.76 -7.29
N LEU A 208 -33.30 2.72 -6.44
CA LEU A 208 -33.19 1.75 -5.37
C LEU A 208 -33.57 2.42 -4.04
N SER A 209 -34.29 1.70 -3.19
CA SER A 209 -34.83 2.25 -1.94
C SER A 209 -34.54 1.37 -0.73
N VAL A 210 -34.36 2.00 0.42
CA VAL A 210 -34.29 1.32 1.72
C VAL A 210 -34.93 2.17 2.80
N ASN A 211 -35.58 1.50 3.76
CA ASN A 211 -36.05 2.12 4.99
C ASN A 211 -34.99 1.93 6.07
N TYR A 212 -34.56 3.02 6.69
CA TYR A 212 -33.60 2.98 7.78
C TYR A 212 -34.07 3.88 8.92
N THR A 213 -33.82 3.46 10.17
CA THR A 213 -34.17 4.23 11.36
C THR A 213 -32.90 4.55 12.12
N PHE A 214 -32.57 5.84 12.25
CA PHE A 214 -31.41 6.24 13.03
C PHE A 214 -31.65 6.01 14.53
N GLY A 215 -30.69 5.34 15.18
CA GLY A 215 -30.71 5.12 16.63
C GLY A 215 -30.18 6.30 17.44
N LYS A 216 -29.33 7.15 16.86
CA LYS A 216 -28.68 8.28 17.55
C LYS A 216 -28.73 9.57 16.74
N PRO A 217 -28.87 10.74 17.38
CA PRO A 217 -28.78 12.02 16.69
C PRO A 217 -27.32 12.30 16.32
N GLY A 218 -27.13 13.23 15.38
CA GLY A 218 -25.81 13.66 14.92
C GLY A 218 -25.74 13.95 13.43
N LEU A 219 -24.55 14.32 12.98
CA LEU A 219 -24.20 14.50 11.58
C LEU A 219 -23.65 13.19 11.02
N TYR A 220 -24.20 12.73 9.91
CA TYR A 220 -23.80 11.49 9.24
C TYR A 220 -23.28 11.77 7.84
N LYS A 221 -22.20 11.11 7.46
CA LYS A 221 -21.73 11.02 6.06
C LYS A 221 -22.07 9.64 5.52
N LEU A 222 -22.55 9.58 4.29
CA LEU A 222 -22.89 8.35 3.60
C LEU A 222 -22.17 8.25 2.25
N TRP A 223 -21.97 7.01 1.84
CA TRP A 223 -21.49 6.62 0.52
C TRP A 223 -22.37 5.52 -0.04
N SER A 224 -22.66 5.58 -1.35
CA SER A 224 -23.25 4.45 -2.08
C SER A 224 -22.24 3.88 -3.06
N GLU A 225 -22.21 2.57 -3.20
CA GLU A 225 -21.42 1.87 -4.19
C GLU A 225 -22.31 1.06 -5.13
N ILE A 226 -22.02 1.16 -6.42
CA ILE A 226 -22.67 0.36 -7.47
C ILE A 226 -21.61 -0.13 -8.44
N LYS A 227 -21.92 -1.21 -9.15
CA LYS A 227 -21.11 -1.67 -10.28
C LYS A 227 -21.89 -1.57 -11.58
N THR A 228 -21.27 -0.98 -12.61
CA THR A 228 -21.85 -0.89 -13.95
C THR A 228 -20.75 -0.82 -15.00
N GLY A 229 -20.93 -1.52 -16.13
CA GLY A 229 -19.94 -1.55 -17.20
C GLY A 229 -18.59 -2.13 -16.78
N GLY A 230 -18.57 -3.02 -15.79
CA GLY A 230 -17.37 -3.63 -15.21
C GLY A 230 -16.62 -2.73 -14.22
N ILE A 231 -17.11 -1.53 -13.93
CA ILE A 231 -16.46 -0.54 -13.07
C ILE A 231 -17.26 -0.38 -11.78
N ASN A 232 -16.56 -0.44 -10.64
CA ASN A 232 -17.13 -0.10 -9.34
C ASN A 232 -17.12 1.43 -9.19
N HIS A 233 -18.22 2.02 -8.78
CA HIS A 233 -18.33 3.45 -8.53
C HIS A 233 -18.80 3.68 -7.10
N SER A 234 -18.08 4.54 -6.37
CA SER A 234 -18.43 4.98 -5.02
C SER A 234 -18.81 6.46 -5.05
N PHE A 235 -19.95 6.81 -4.45
CA PHE A 235 -20.48 8.17 -4.45
C PHE A 235 -20.62 8.68 -3.02
N GLY A 236 -19.85 9.70 -2.65
CA GLY A 236 -20.04 10.45 -1.41
C GLY A 236 -21.28 11.34 -1.49
N HIS A 237 -22.20 11.18 -0.54
CA HIS A 237 -23.45 11.94 -0.49
C HIS A 237 -23.33 13.18 0.42
N PRO A 238 -24.24 14.16 0.28
CA PRO A 238 -24.35 15.24 1.25
C PRO A 238 -24.54 14.72 2.67
N GLU A 239 -23.98 15.45 3.63
CA GLU A 239 -24.10 15.12 5.05
C GLU A 239 -25.55 15.25 5.52
N ILE A 240 -25.97 14.34 6.39
CA ILE A 240 -27.33 14.25 6.92
C ILE A 240 -27.30 14.63 8.40
N SER A 241 -28.03 15.67 8.79
CA SER A 241 -28.23 16.04 10.19
C SER A 241 -29.48 15.37 10.76
N VAL A 242 -29.28 14.40 11.65
CA VAL A 242 -30.33 13.65 12.34
C VAL A 242 -30.61 14.29 13.69
N GLN A 243 -31.85 14.72 13.88
CA GLN A 243 -32.31 15.41 15.09
C GLN A 243 -32.85 14.43 16.13
N GLY A 244 -32.78 14.83 17.39
CA GLY A 244 -33.31 14.08 18.52
C GLY A 244 -32.50 14.32 19.78
N ASP A 245 -33.04 13.85 20.90
CA ASP A 245 -32.30 13.83 22.17
C ASP A 245 -31.36 12.63 22.19
N GLY A 246 -30.17 12.79 22.77
CA GLY A 246 -29.22 11.70 22.86
C GLY A 246 -27.82 12.17 23.24
N GLU A 247 -26.90 11.22 23.24
CA GLU A 247 -25.50 11.50 23.50
C GLU A 247 -24.95 12.47 22.45
N LYS A 248 -24.22 13.47 22.94
CA LYS A 248 -23.48 14.38 22.08
C LYS A 248 -22.36 13.61 21.38
N GLU A 249 -22.09 13.99 20.13
CA GLU A 249 -20.99 13.45 19.35
C GLU A 249 -19.67 13.65 20.09
N LYS A 250 -19.04 12.53 20.45
CA LYS A 250 -17.74 12.55 21.13
C LYS A 250 -16.88 11.44 20.56
N LYS A 251 -15.91 11.81 19.72
CA LYS A 251 -14.95 10.88 19.13
C LYS A 251 -14.14 10.21 20.24
N GLN A 252 -14.19 8.88 20.30
CA GLN A 252 -13.41 8.07 21.25
C GLN A 252 -12.38 7.27 20.48
N VAL A 253 -11.12 7.61 20.63
CA VAL A 253 -10.00 6.94 19.95
C VAL A 253 -9.34 5.97 20.93
N SER A 254 -9.27 4.70 20.55
CA SER A 254 -8.61 3.64 21.30
C SER A 254 -7.92 2.70 20.32
N PHE A 255 -6.62 2.46 20.54
CA PHE A 255 -5.82 1.53 19.75
C PHE A 255 -5.82 0.11 20.35
N ALA A 256 -6.86 -0.24 21.10
CA ALA A 256 -7.08 -1.61 21.52
C ALA A 256 -7.09 -2.53 20.29
N ARG A 257 -6.43 -3.68 20.40
CA ARG A 257 -6.37 -4.71 19.34
C ARG A 257 -7.27 -5.90 19.63
N ASN A 258 -8.04 -5.85 20.70
CA ASN A 258 -8.98 -6.88 21.11
C ASN A 258 -10.29 -6.19 21.50
N ILE A 259 -11.40 -6.61 20.88
CA ILE A 259 -12.74 -6.11 21.16
C ILE A 259 -13.63 -7.30 21.49
N VAL A 260 -14.46 -7.15 22.53
CA VAL A 260 -15.49 -8.13 22.86
C VAL A 260 -16.82 -7.61 22.32
N ILE A 261 -17.51 -8.44 21.55
CA ILE A 261 -18.87 -8.21 21.04
C ILE A 261 -19.70 -9.48 21.28
N ASP A 262 -20.85 -9.33 21.92
CA ASP A 262 -21.66 -10.44 22.41
C ASP A 262 -20.83 -11.52 23.15
N ASN A 263 -20.75 -12.73 22.60
CA ASN A 263 -20.03 -13.87 23.16
C ASN A 263 -18.68 -14.13 22.46
N TYR A 264 -18.17 -13.15 21.71
CA TYR A 264 -16.98 -13.28 20.88
C TYR A 264 -15.93 -12.22 21.24
N GLN A 265 -14.67 -12.62 21.20
CA GLN A 265 -13.52 -11.74 21.18
C GLN A 265 -12.96 -11.71 19.76
N VAL A 266 -12.79 -10.51 19.22
CA VAL A 266 -12.18 -10.28 17.92
C VAL A 266 -10.86 -9.54 18.10
N SER A 267 -9.80 -10.08 17.53
CA SER A 267 -8.46 -9.54 17.57
C SER A 267 -8.05 -9.00 16.20
N LEU A 268 -7.49 -7.79 16.15
CA LEU A 268 -6.87 -7.23 14.95
C LEU A 268 -5.36 -7.41 15.05
N ILE A 269 -4.80 -8.22 14.15
CA ILE A 269 -3.38 -8.49 14.01
C ILE A 269 -2.88 -7.75 12.76
N MET A 270 -1.90 -6.87 12.95
CA MET A 270 -1.24 -6.14 11.87
C MET A 270 0.16 -5.71 12.29
N ASP A 271 1.04 -5.53 11.31
CA ASP A 271 2.36 -4.95 11.55
C ASP A 271 2.24 -3.46 11.85
N GLU A 272 3.01 -3.00 12.84
CA GLU A 272 3.12 -1.58 13.17
C GLU A 272 4.57 -1.09 13.03
N PRO A 273 4.77 0.16 12.57
CA PRO A 273 3.73 1.15 12.25
C PRO A 273 3.16 0.98 10.84
N VAL A 274 1.86 1.27 10.72
CA VAL A 274 1.17 1.36 9.43
C VAL A 274 1.61 2.64 8.72
N ALA A 275 1.99 2.52 7.44
CA ALA A 275 2.52 3.63 6.65
C ALA A 275 1.72 3.78 5.36
N ARG A 276 1.42 5.03 4.97
CA ARG A 276 0.69 5.32 3.74
C ARG A 276 1.44 4.81 2.50
N GLY A 277 0.69 4.52 1.44
CA GLY A 277 1.20 4.08 0.14
C GLY A 277 1.87 2.70 0.14
N HIS A 278 1.77 1.94 1.23
CA HIS A 278 2.25 0.57 1.34
C HIS A 278 1.06 -0.36 1.59
N GLU A 279 1.18 -1.60 1.09
CA GLU A 279 0.22 -2.66 1.40
C GLU A 279 0.47 -3.15 2.83
N HIS A 280 -0.61 -3.26 3.62
CA HIS A 280 -0.60 -3.80 4.97
C HIS A 280 -1.62 -4.92 5.09
N ASP A 281 -1.23 -5.96 5.81
CA ASP A 281 -2.09 -7.07 6.18
C ASP A 281 -2.87 -6.72 7.45
N LEU A 282 -4.20 -6.72 7.36
CA LEU A 282 -5.12 -6.64 8.48
C LEU A 282 -5.77 -8.01 8.66
N THR A 283 -5.36 -8.73 9.71
CA THR A 283 -5.88 -10.08 9.98
C THR A 283 -6.79 -10.06 11.20
N PHE A 284 -8.00 -10.56 11.01
CA PHE A 284 -9.01 -10.65 12.06
C PHE A 284 -9.10 -12.09 12.57
N ASP A 285 -8.83 -12.25 13.86
CA ASP A 285 -8.91 -13.54 14.54
C ASP A 285 -10.09 -13.52 15.52
N ILE A 286 -10.95 -14.54 15.46
CA ILE A 286 -12.24 -14.57 16.16
C ILE A 286 -12.29 -15.79 17.07
N HIS A 287 -12.51 -15.54 18.35
CA HIS A 287 -12.63 -16.56 19.37
C HIS A 287 -13.89 -16.36 20.21
N THR A 288 -14.43 -17.45 20.75
CA THR A 288 -15.39 -17.39 21.86
C THR A 288 -14.73 -16.82 23.12
N LEU A 289 -15.53 -16.35 24.10
CA LEU A 289 -14.98 -15.90 25.40
C LEU A 289 -14.19 -16.97 26.17
N THR A 290 -14.38 -18.25 25.83
CA THR A 290 -13.62 -19.38 26.40
C THR A 290 -12.31 -19.67 25.66
N GLY A 291 -11.98 -18.91 24.61
CA GLY A 291 -10.75 -19.07 23.83
C GLY A 291 -10.81 -20.15 22.76
N LYS A 292 -12.01 -20.60 22.36
CA LYS A 292 -12.18 -21.51 21.20
C LYS A 292 -12.32 -20.69 19.93
N GLU A 293 -11.54 -21.00 18.90
CA GLU A 293 -11.63 -20.42 17.55
C GLU A 293 -13.04 -20.56 16.96
N VAL A 294 -13.45 -19.55 16.21
CA VAL A 294 -14.79 -19.46 15.61
C VAL A 294 -14.65 -19.18 14.12
N ASP A 295 -15.08 -20.15 13.31
CA ASP A 295 -15.28 -19.97 11.88
C ASP A 295 -16.43 -19.00 11.58
N THR A 296 -16.39 -18.37 10.40
CA THR A 296 -17.47 -17.51 9.91
C THR A 296 -18.26 -18.16 8.77
N GLU A 297 -19.56 -17.90 8.75
CA GLU A 297 -20.40 -18.19 7.60
C GLU A 297 -20.35 -17.05 6.58
N ASN A 298 -20.78 -17.31 5.35
CA ASN A 298 -20.81 -16.26 4.34
C ASN A 298 -21.93 -15.28 4.66
N TYR A 299 -21.56 -14.00 4.73
CA TYR A 299 -22.47 -12.86 4.73
C TYR A 299 -22.27 -12.12 3.42
N LEU A 300 -23.30 -11.98 2.59
CA LEU A 300 -23.22 -11.28 1.30
C LEU A 300 -22.03 -11.78 0.45
N ASP A 301 -21.96 -13.10 0.26
CA ASP A 301 -20.91 -13.82 -0.49
C ASP A 301 -19.46 -13.68 0.02
N ALA A 302 -19.25 -13.17 1.24
CA ALA A 302 -17.91 -13.08 1.84
C ALA A 302 -17.90 -13.54 3.30
N LYS A 303 -16.73 -13.98 3.78
CA LYS A 303 -16.51 -14.39 5.18
C LYS A 303 -16.50 -13.23 6.17
N MET A 304 -16.21 -12.03 5.67
CA MET A 304 -16.19 -10.79 6.42
C MET A 304 -16.25 -9.61 5.43
N HIS A 305 -16.80 -8.49 5.85
CA HIS A 305 -16.80 -7.22 5.12
C HIS A 305 -15.96 -6.23 5.89
N LEU A 306 -15.02 -5.57 5.23
CA LEU A 306 -14.17 -4.57 5.87
C LEU A 306 -14.37 -3.21 5.20
N THR A 307 -14.79 -2.24 6.01
CA THR A 307 -14.82 -0.84 5.59
C THR A 307 -13.82 -0.04 6.41
N VAL A 308 -12.93 0.69 5.76
CA VAL A 308 -11.90 1.51 6.40
C VAL A 308 -12.10 2.96 6.00
N ILE A 309 -12.33 3.82 6.98
CA ILE A 309 -12.72 5.22 6.76
C ILE A 309 -11.76 6.14 7.52
N LYS A 310 -11.20 7.13 6.83
CA LYS A 310 -10.42 8.19 7.48
C LYS A 310 -11.33 9.11 8.26
N ASP A 311 -10.86 9.58 9.41
CA ASP A 311 -11.68 10.28 10.40
C ASP A 311 -12.14 11.69 10.01
N ASP A 312 -11.71 12.18 8.84
CA ASP A 312 -12.17 13.37 8.13
C ASP A 312 -13.00 13.06 6.87
N TRP A 313 -13.36 11.78 6.67
CA TRP A 313 -14.23 11.25 5.61
C TRP A 313 -13.73 11.41 4.18
N LYS A 314 -12.48 11.82 3.99
CA LYS A 314 -11.90 11.99 2.64
C LYS A 314 -11.47 10.68 1.99
N GLN A 315 -11.27 9.65 2.80
CA GLN A 315 -10.83 8.34 2.34
C GLN A 315 -11.79 7.29 2.83
N PHE A 316 -12.26 6.49 1.90
CA PHE A 316 -13.22 5.42 2.09
C PHE A 316 -12.74 4.20 1.30
N ILE A 317 -12.60 3.07 1.98
CA ILE A 317 -12.15 1.80 1.39
C ILE A 317 -13.17 0.74 1.82
N HIS A 318 -13.72 0.00 0.87
CA HIS A 318 -14.58 -1.14 1.12
C HIS A 318 -13.98 -2.37 0.42
N THR A 319 -13.68 -3.43 1.19
CA THR A 319 -12.94 -4.59 0.69
C THR A 319 -13.32 -5.86 1.45
N HIS A 320 -13.00 -7.02 0.87
CA HIS A 320 -13.46 -8.35 1.27
C HIS A 320 -12.26 -9.32 1.23
N PRO A 321 -12.29 -10.45 1.98
CA PRO A 321 -11.20 -11.42 1.95
C PRO A 321 -10.98 -11.96 0.54
N GLY A 322 -9.73 -11.92 0.08
CA GLY A 322 -9.36 -12.35 -1.28
C GLY A 322 -9.60 -11.31 -2.38
N SER A 323 -10.36 -10.24 -2.14
CA SER A 323 -10.27 -9.03 -2.96
C SER A 323 -9.08 -8.22 -2.43
N GLY A 324 -8.03 -8.01 -3.24
CA GLY A 324 -6.99 -7.06 -2.85
C GLY A 324 -7.67 -5.70 -2.69
N GLY A 325 -7.72 -5.16 -1.48
CA GLY A 325 -8.27 -3.83 -1.20
C GLY A 325 -7.35 -2.77 -1.80
N VAL A 326 -7.51 -2.50 -3.08
CA VAL A 326 -6.78 -1.44 -3.77
C VAL A 326 -7.49 -0.12 -3.46
N GLY A 327 -7.11 0.52 -2.36
CA GLY A 327 -7.32 1.97 -2.23
C GLY A 327 -6.64 2.66 -3.43
N HIS A 328 -7.18 3.80 -3.89
CA HIS A 328 -6.65 4.52 -5.04
C HIS A 328 -5.13 4.76 -4.94
N GLY A 329 -4.36 3.90 -5.61
CA GLY A 329 -2.92 3.78 -5.48
C GLY A 329 -2.48 2.42 -6.00
N HIS A 330 -1.88 2.41 -7.20
CA HIS A 330 -1.41 1.20 -7.90
C HIS A 330 -0.62 0.23 -7.01
N THR A 331 -0.90 -1.07 -7.15
CA THR A 331 0.01 -2.14 -6.69
C THR A 331 0.36 -3.04 -7.86
N LEU A 332 1.67 -3.14 -8.15
CA LEU A 332 2.26 -4.21 -8.95
C LEU A 332 2.44 -5.42 -8.03
N ASN A 333 1.94 -6.58 -8.45
CA ASN A 333 2.19 -7.86 -7.77
C ASN A 333 3.70 -8.09 -7.63
N PHE A 334 4.23 -7.95 -6.42
CA PHE A 334 5.56 -8.44 -6.07
C PHE A 334 5.42 -9.88 -5.61
N ILE A 335 5.74 -10.82 -6.51
CA ILE A 335 6.02 -12.20 -6.12
C ILE A 335 7.25 -12.17 -5.21
N LYS A 336 7.05 -12.43 -3.91
CA LYS A 336 8.10 -12.34 -2.88
C LYS A 336 9.19 -13.42 -3.02
N GLU A 337 8.95 -14.46 -3.82
CA GLU A 337 9.94 -15.53 -4.07
C GLU A 337 9.89 -16.04 -5.52
N ALA A 338 10.97 -15.86 -6.28
CA ALA A 338 11.24 -16.68 -7.45
C ALA A 338 11.87 -18.00 -6.98
N ARG A 339 11.06 -19.05 -6.76
CA ARG A 339 11.59 -20.37 -6.40
C ARG A 339 12.20 -21.03 -7.63
N ALA A 340 13.52 -21.26 -7.58
CA ALA A 340 14.26 -21.90 -8.68
C ALA A 340 14.19 -23.44 -8.68
N ASN A 341 13.53 -24.06 -7.69
CA ASN A 341 13.54 -25.51 -7.53
C ASN A 341 12.12 -26.06 -7.47
N GLY A 342 11.75 -26.86 -8.47
CA GLY A 342 10.54 -27.69 -8.44
C GLY A 342 10.74 -28.82 -7.44
N GLY A 343 10.06 -28.72 -6.30
CA GLY A 343 10.06 -29.75 -5.27
C GLY A 343 9.06 -29.37 -4.19
N GLY A 344 7.89 -29.99 -4.22
CA GLY A 344 6.87 -29.83 -3.21
C GLY A 344 7.30 -30.51 -1.92
N HIS A 345 7.46 -29.72 -0.87
CA HIS A 345 7.25 -30.14 0.50
C HIS A 345 6.51 -28.99 1.19
N GLU A 346 5.23 -29.24 1.50
CA GLU A 346 4.45 -28.46 2.46
C GLU A 346 5.13 -28.64 3.82
N GLU A 347 6.03 -27.72 4.16
CA GLU A 347 6.36 -27.45 5.55
C GLU A 347 5.29 -26.49 6.07
N ASP A 348 4.56 -26.99 7.06
CA ASP A 348 3.53 -26.36 7.87
C ASP A 348 4.09 -25.05 8.47
N SER A 349 3.98 -23.97 7.70
CA SER A 349 4.24 -22.61 8.18
C SER A 349 3.08 -22.23 9.08
N ASP A 350 3.34 -21.95 10.36
CA ASP A 350 2.43 -21.36 11.35
C ASP A 350 1.25 -20.65 10.66
N VAL A 351 0.14 -21.37 10.51
CA VAL A 351 -1.06 -20.82 9.88
C VAL A 351 -1.56 -19.78 10.86
N ILE A 352 -1.43 -18.50 10.53
CA ILE A 352 -2.17 -17.46 11.23
C ILE A 352 -3.64 -17.75 10.92
N HIS A 353 -4.30 -18.41 11.87
CA HIS A 353 -5.73 -18.58 11.91
C HIS A 353 -6.37 -17.19 11.94
N GLY A 354 -7.11 -16.83 10.89
CA GLY A 354 -7.74 -15.51 10.79
C GLY A 354 -8.12 -15.10 9.37
N ILE A 355 -9.04 -14.15 9.28
CA ILE A 355 -9.52 -13.59 8.02
C ILE A 355 -8.65 -12.39 7.67
N ASN A 356 -7.86 -12.52 6.59
CA ASN A 356 -6.89 -11.52 6.16
C ASN A 356 -7.42 -10.59 5.06
N PHE A 357 -7.07 -9.31 5.18
CA PHE A 357 -7.30 -8.27 4.20
C PHE A 357 -5.99 -7.57 3.88
N ARG A 358 -5.76 -7.30 2.59
CA ARG A 358 -4.67 -6.44 2.12
C ARG A 358 -5.21 -5.06 1.83
N VAL A 359 -4.68 -4.05 2.52
CA VAL A 359 -5.15 -2.66 2.42
C VAL A 359 -3.99 -1.73 2.15
N VAL A 360 -4.15 -0.87 1.14
CA VAL A 360 -3.24 0.27 0.91
C VAL A 360 -3.92 1.55 1.40
N PHE A 361 -3.29 2.22 2.36
CA PHE A 361 -3.78 3.50 2.89
C PHE A 361 -3.25 4.67 2.04
N PRO A 362 -4.11 5.45 1.35
CA PRO A 362 -3.63 6.50 0.43
C PRO A 362 -2.97 7.68 1.16
N GLU A 363 -3.46 8.02 2.35
CA GLU A 363 -3.03 9.17 3.14
C GLU A 363 -2.60 8.76 4.55
N ALA A 364 -1.75 9.57 5.17
CA ALA A 364 -1.51 9.47 6.60
C ALA A 364 -2.69 10.04 7.38
N GLY A 365 -2.86 9.60 8.62
CA GLY A 365 -3.91 10.08 9.50
C GLY A 365 -4.56 8.96 10.29
N LEU A 366 -5.69 9.30 10.90
CA LEU A 366 -6.43 8.37 11.74
C LEU A 366 -7.56 7.74 10.91
N TYR A 367 -7.58 6.41 10.90
CA TYR A 367 -8.60 5.61 10.23
C TYR A 367 -9.35 4.77 11.24
N LYS A 368 -10.63 4.48 10.97
CA LYS A 368 -11.40 3.47 11.68
C LYS A 368 -11.81 2.37 10.71
N ALA A 369 -11.40 1.15 11.04
CA ALA A 369 -11.80 -0.07 10.35
C ALA A 369 -13.05 -0.63 11.02
N PHE A 370 -14.10 -0.89 10.25
CA PHE A 370 -15.33 -1.54 10.65
C PHE A 370 -15.37 -2.91 9.97
N ALA A 371 -15.28 -3.97 10.76
CA ALA A 371 -15.28 -5.35 10.27
C ALA A 371 -16.61 -6.03 10.63
N GLN A 372 -17.35 -6.46 9.62
CA GLN A 372 -18.62 -7.17 9.79
C GLN A 372 -18.47 -8.64 9.48
N PHE A 373 -18.94 -9.50 10.38
CA PHE A 373 -18.84 -10.95 10.23
C PHE A 373 -20.05 -11.65 10.83
N ARG A 374 -20.28 -12.88 10.38
CA ARG A 374 -21.29 -13.78 10.94
C ARG A 374 -20.61 -15.03 11.49
N PRO A 375 -20.62 -15.25 12.82
CA PRO A 375 -20.16 -16.51 13.39
C PRO A 375 -20.91 -17.70 12.78
N GLN A 376 -20.22 -18.79 12.50
CA GLN A 376 -20.84 -19.98 11.95
C GLN A 376 -21.92 -20.53 12.89
N GLY A 377 -23.12 -20.74 12.35
CA GLY A 377 -24.26 -21.25 13.14
C GLY A 377 -24.85 -20.21 14.09
N SER A 378 -24.64 -18.92 13.81
CA SER A 378 -25.29 -17.83 14.54
C SER A 378 -26.80 -17.78 14.24
N ASP A 379 -27.60 -17.39 15.23
CA ASP A 379 -29.05 -17.16 15.09
C ASP A 379 -29.37 -15.74 14.56
N LEU A 380 -28.38 -15.04 14.00
CA LEU A 380 -28.57 -13.69 13.48
C LEU A 380 -29.51 -13.70 12.26
N PRO A 381 -30.43 -12.73 12.12
CA PRO A 381 -31.23 -12.55 10.90
C PRO A 381 -30.36 -12.52 9.64
N GLN A 382 -30.84 -13.04 8.51
CA GLN A 382 -30.02 -13.26 7.31
C GLN A 382 -29.29 -12.01 6.79
N ASP A 383 -29.91 -10.83 6.92
CA ASP A 383 -29.35 -9.54 6.50
C ASP A 383 -28.61 -8.78 7.62
N GLU A 384 -28.28 -9.45 8.73
CA GLU A 384 -27.54 -8.86 9.86
C GLU A 384 -26.14 -9.47 10.03
N ALA A 385 -25.23 -8.73 10.65
CA ALA A 385 -23.89 -9.20 10.99
C ALA A 385 -23.38 -8.50 12.26
N LEU A 386 -22.50 -9.18 13.01
CA LEU A 386 -21.78 -8.53 14.10
C LEU A 386 -20.78 -7.56 13.51
N THR A 387 -20.64 -6.38 14.12
CA THR A 387 -19.69 -5.35 13.68
C THR A 387 -18.73 -5.01 14.81
N VAL A 388 -17.43 -5.12 14.56
CA VAL A 388 -16.39 -4.59 15.45
C VAL A 388 -15.63 -3.47 14.77
N ALA A 389 -15.06 -2.56 15.56
CA ALA A 389 -14.32 -1.44 15.00
C ALA A 389 -12.99 -1.19 15.70
N PHE A 390 -11.96 -0.89 14.90
CA PHE A 390 -10.59 -0.66 15.36
C PHE A 390 -10.06 0.66 14.81
N TRP A 391 -9.41 1.45 15.66
CA TRP A 391 -8.67 2.62 15.20
C TRP A 391 -7.27 2.21 14.73
N ILE A 392 -6.86 2.77 13.60
CA ILE A 392 -5.56 2.55 12.96
C ILE A 392 -4.94 3.92 12.72
N GLU A 393 -3.72 4.12 13.22
CA GLU A 393 -2.94 5.32 12.94
C GLU A 393 -1.98 5.05 11.79
N VAL A 394 -2.15 5.78 10.68
CA VAL A 394 -1.32 5.67 9.49
C VAL A 394 -0.29 6.80 9.47
N LYS A 395 0.99 6.46 9.35
CA LYS A 395 2.11 7.40 9.32
C LYS A 395 2.49 7.79 7.89
N GLU A 396 3.10 8.96 7.74
CA GLU A 396 3.64 9.45 6.45
C GLU A 396 4.77 8.58 5.89
N LYS A 397 5.61 8.02 6.78
CA LYS A 397 6.72 7.13 6.41
C LYS A 397 6.76 5.97 7.38
N ALA A 398 7.02 4.77 6.85
CA ALA A 398 7.54 3.70 7.68
C ALA A 398 8.89 4.19 8.28
N PRO A 399 9.18 3.92 9.56
CA PRO A 399 10.46 4.26 10.14
C PRO A 399 11.53 3.66 9.23
N GLY A 400 12.51 4.47 8.84
CA GLY A 400 13.58 4.02 7.97
C GLY A 400 14.25 2.81 8.63
N ALA A 401 13.88 1.61 8.19
CA ALA A 401 14.48 0.40 8.67
C ALA A 401 15.92 0.42 8.15
N ILE A 402 16.85 0.82 9.00
CA ILE A 402 18.23 0.38 8.86
C ILE A 402 18.11 -1.14 8.95
N SER A 403 18.09 -1.80 7.78
CA SER A 403 17.84 -3.23 7.71
C SER A 403 18.79 -3.95 8.66
N ALA A 404 18.38 -5.09 9.22
CA ALA A 404 19.24 -5.88 10.11
C ALA A 404 20.64 -6.13 9.49
N TRP A 405 20.69 -6.21 8.15
CA TRP A 405 21.93 -6.25 7.38
C TRP A 405 22.86 -5.06 7.59
N TRP A 406 22.35 -3.82 7.63
CA TRP A 406 23.16 -2.63 7.91
C TRP A 406 23.69 -2.62 9.35
N TRP A 407 22.90 -3.09 10.32
CA TRP A 407 23.37 -3.26 11.70
C TRP A 407 24.47 -4.32 11.81
N LEU A 408 24.33 -5.44 11.09
CA LEU A 408 25.36 -6.47 10.99
C LEU A 408 26.61 -5.95 10.28
N LEU A 409 26.46 -5.12 9.26
CA LEU A 409 27.60 -4.50 8.56
C LEU A 409 28.34 -3.52 9.48
N ILE A 410 27.62 -2.61 10.14
CA ILE A 410 28.21 -1.62 11.05
C ILE A 410 28.90 -2.31 12.23
N SER A 411 28.25 -3.32 12.82
CA SER A 411 28.84 -4.09 13.93
C SER A 411 30.06 -4.91 13.50
N SER A 412 30.03 -5.50 12.31
CA SER A 412 31.19 -6.21 11.74
C SER A 412 32.37 -5.27 11.49
N LEU A 413 32.13 -4.09 10.91
CA LEU A 413 33.17 -3.08 10.70
C LEU A 413 33.76 -2.57 12.02
N ALA A 414 32.93 -2.37 13.05
CA ALA A 414 33.39 -1.99 14.37
C ALA A 414 34.24 -3.11 15.02
N ALA A 415 33.80 -4.36 14.93
CA ALA A 415 34.55 -5.51 15.44
C ALA A 415 35.92 -5.66 14.75
N ILE A 416 35.98 -5.50 13.43
CA ILE A 416 37.22 -5.53 12.65
C ILE A 416 38.16 -4.40 13.11
N ALA A 417 37.65 -3.18 13.30
CA ALA A 417 38.45 -2.05 13.76
C ALA A 417 39.05 -2.30 15.16
N ILE A 418 38.25 -2.83 16.09
CA ILE A 418 38.69 -3.18 17.45
C ILE A 418 39.76 -4.29 17.40
N LEU A 419 39.53 -5.33 16.60
CA LEU A 419 40.47 -6.44 16.47
C LEU A 419 41.79 -5.96 15.86
N SER A 420 41.73 -5.12 14.82
CA SER A 420 42.91 -4.55 14.16
C SER A 420 43.71 -3.65 15.12
N TRP A 421 43.03 -2.85 15.95
CA TRP A 421 43.66 -2.05 17.00
C TRP A 421 44.35 -2.93 18.05
N GLY A 422 43.68 -3.99 18.52
CA GLY A 422 44.23 -4.93 19.50
C GLY A 422 45.47 -5.66 18.97
N VAL A 423 45.43 -6.13 17.71
CA VAL A 423 46.57 -6.79 17.06
C VAL A 423 47.74 -5.82 16.90
N ARG A 424 47.51 -4.57 16.45
CA ARG A 424 48.57 -3.56 16.36
C ARG A 424 49.23 -3.29 17.71
N LYS A 425 48.42 -3.16 18.78
CA LYS A 425 48.93 -2.95 20.13
C LYS A 425 49.75 -4.14 20.63
N TYR A 426 49.29 -5.36 20.39
CA TYR A 426 50.01 -6.59 20.76
C TYR A 426 51.35 -6.74 20.02
N LEU A 427 51.38 -6.41 18.73
CA LEU A 427 52.62 -6.44 17.93
C LEU A 427 53.62 -5.36 18.34
N GLN A 428 53.16 -4.21 18.86
CA GLN A 428 54.03 -3.16 19.39
C GLN A 428 54.63 -3.47 20.78
N VAL A 429 54.07 -4.43 21.52
CA VAL A 429 54.57 -4.86 22.84
C VAL A 429 55.63 -5.97 22.71
N LYS A 430 55.77 -6.61 21.54
CA LYS A 430 56.85 -7.56 21.24
C LYS A 430 57.96 -6.88 20.41
N VAL A 431 58.75 -6.03 21.06
CA VAL A 431 60.12 -5.66 20.62
C VAL A 431 61.01 -5.64 21.84
#